data_AF-A0A399SXV2-F1
#
_entry.id   AF-A0A399SXV2-F1
#
_cell.length_a   1.000
_cell.length_b   1.000
_cell.length_c   1.000
_cell.angle_alpha   90.00
_cell.angle_beta   90.00
_cell.angle_gamma   90.00
#
_symmetry.space_group_name_H-M   'P 1'
#
loop_
_entity.id
_entity.type
_entity.pdbx_description
1 polymer ?
#
loop_
_entity_poly.entity_id
_entity_poly.type
_entity_poly.pdbx_seq_one_letter_code
_entity_poly.pdbx_strand_id
1 'polypeptide(L)'
;MEITEQLNRVKVLLKNEKASEAKEAFDLIGAFNSVDYFLVKGSIEQKFQHWGEAINAYNRVIEIDPDNEEAKNNLHLIQNILNFWNPDQYNP
;
A
#
# COMPACT_ATOMS: atom_id res chain seq x y z
N MET A 1 -5.54 -2.41 22.62
CA MET A 1 -5.40 -1.21 21.76
C MET A 1 -6.40 -1.33 20.64
N GLU A 2 -7.02 -0.22 20.27
CA GLU A 2 -7.91 -0.17 19.11
C GLU A 2 -7.10 -0.31 17.81
N ILE A 3 -7.62 -1.04 16.82
CA ILE A 3 -6.92 -1.29 15.53
C ILE A 3 -6.52 0.04 14.86
N THR A 4 -7.39 1.04 14.94
CA THR A 4 -7.15 2.40 14.44
C THR A 4 -5.86 3.01 14.99
N GLU A 5 -5.61 2.86 16.30
CA GLU A 5 -4.41 3.39 16.95
C GLU A 5 -3.14 2.64 16.50
N GLN A 6 -3.25 1.31 16.33
CA GLN A 6 -2.14 0.50 15.82
C GLN A 6 -1.78 0.90 14.39
N LEU A 7 -2.78 1.10 13.52
CA LEU A 7 -2.56 1.56 12.15
C LEU A 7 -1.97 2.98 12.11
N ASN A 8 -2.41 3.88 12.98
CA ASN A 8 -1.81 5.22 13.11
C ASN A 8 -0.32 5.15 13.47
N ARG A 9 0.06 4.27 14.41
CA ARG A 9 1.46 4.03 14.74
C ARG A 9 2.27 3.56 13.52
N VAL A 10 1.73 2.62 12.74
CA VAL A 10 2.37 2.14 11.50
C VAL A 10 2.55 3.29 10.50
N LYS A 11 1.52 4.12 10.30
CA LYS A 11 1.59 5.31 9.42
C LYS A 11 2.70 6.27 9.86
N VAL A 12 2.87 6.48 11.17
CA VAL A 12 3.96 7.31 11.72
C VAL A 12 5.34 6.71 11.43
N LEU A 13 5.50 5.40 11.59
CA LEU A 13 6.76 4.72 11.27
C LEU A 13 7.11 4.84 9.78
N LEU A 14 6.14 4.68 8.88
CA LEU A 14 6.33 4.88 7.43
C LEU A 14 6.76 6.30 7.08
N LYS A 15 6.16 7.32 7.71
CA LYS A 15 6.52 8.73 7.52
C LYS A 15 7.93 9.05 8.02
N ASN A 16 8.40 8.34 9.03
CA ASN A 16 9.74 8.49 9.61
C ASN A 16 10.79 7.57 8.93
N GLU A 17 10.51 7.06 7.74
CA GLU A 17 11.39 6.16 6.96
C GLU A 17 11.76 4.84 7.65
N LYS A 18 11.06 4.48 8.73
CA LYS A 18 11.24 3.24 9.48
C LYS A 18 10.39 2.12 8.89
N ALA A 19 10.58 1.81 7.60
CA ALA A 19 9.74 0.88 6.86
C ALA A 19 9.75 -0.55 7.44
N SER A 20 10.91 -1.05 7.92
CA SER A 20 11.01 -2.37 8.54
C SER A 20 10.23 -2.45 9.86
N GLU A 21 10.40 -1.46 10.75
CA GLU A 21 9.62 -1.39 12.00
C GLU A 21 8.12 -1.23 11.72
N ALA A 22 7.75 -0.48 10.67
CA ALA A 22 6.37 -0.34 10.25
C ALA A 22 5.77 -1.68 9.84
N LYS A 23 6.52 -2.47 9.05
CA LYS A 23 6.09 -3.80 8.61
C LYS A 23 5.96 -4.77 9.79
N GLU A 24 6.95 -4.82 10.69
CA GLU A 24 6.87 -5.64 11.90
C GLU A 24 5.66 -5.27 12.77
N ALA A 25 5.41 -3.97 12.97
CA ALA A 25 4.26 -3.51 13.72
C ALA A 25 2.92 -3.85 13.02
N PHE A 26 2.88 -3.80 11.69
CA PHE A 26 1.71 -4.13 10.89
C PHE A 26 1.42 -5.64 10.89
N ASP A 27 2.45 -6.48 10.85
CA ASP A 27 2.31 -7.95 10.87
C ASP A 27 1.69 -8.47 12.19
N LEU A 28 1.74 -7.66 13.25
CA LEU A 28 1.05 -7.92 14.53
C LEU A 28 -0.43 -7.51 14.51
N ILE A 29 -0.87 -6.76 13.51
CA ILE A 29 -2.27 -6.35 13.34
C ILE A 29 -2.99 -7.46 12.61
N GLY A 30 -4.01 -8.04 13.25
CA GLY A 30 -4.88 -9.02 12.61
C GLY A 30 -5.53 -8.45 11.36
N ALA A 31 -5.69 -9.30 10.33
CA ALA A 31 -6.30 -8.88 9.07
C ALA A 31 -7.69 -8.26 9.32
N PHE A 32 -7.92 -7.08 8.77
CA PHE A 32 -9.14 -6.32 8.97
C PHE A 32 -9.60 -5.71 7.66
N ASN A 33 -10.88 -5.87 7.32
CA ASN A 33 -11.40 -5.40 6.05
C ASN A 33 -11.83 -3.93 6.15
N SER A 34 -10.86 -3.00 6.11
CA SER A 34 -11.12 -1.56 6.10
C SER A 34 -10.23 -0.82 5.11
N VAL A 35 -10.69 0.36 4.67
CA VAL A 35 -9.93 1.29 3.84
C VAL A 35 -8.56 1.57 4.46
N ASP A 36 -8.52 1.96 5.74
CA ASP A 36 -7.27 2.28 6.44
C ASP A 36 -6.29 1.11 6.49
N TYR A 37 -6.78 -0.11 6.73
CA TYR A 37 -5.93 -1.29 6.79
C TYR A 37 -5.25 -1.54 5.45
N PHE A 38 -6.02 -1.50 4.35
CA PHE A 38 -5.49 -1.75 3.02
C PHE A 38 -4.64 -0.60 2.47
N LEU A 39 -4.93 0.66 2.82
CA LEU A 39 -4.06 1.79 2.49
C LEU A 39 -2.68 1.65 3.16
N VAL A 40 -2.66 1.28 4.45
CA VAL A 40 -1.40 1.03 5.17
C VAL A 40 -0.66 -0.16 4.58
N LYS A 41 -1.36 -1.28 4.30
CA LYS A 41 -0.77 -2.44 3.65
C LYS A 41 -0.13 -2.06 2.31
N GLY A 42 -0.88 -1.38 1.43
CA GLY A 42 -0.38 -0.94 0.14
C GLY A 42 0.86 -0.06 0.26
N SER A 43 0.85 0.87 1.22
CA SER A 43 1.99 1.75 1.49
C SER A 43 3.24 0.99 1.93
N ILE A 44 3.08 -0.05 2.78
CA ILE A 44 4.19 -0.91 3.21
C ILE A 44 4.76 -1.65 2.00
N GLU A 45 3.93 -2.37 1.26
CA GLU A 45 4.37 -3.19 0.13
C GLU A 45 5.03 -2.34 -0.96
N GLN A 46 4.50 -1.13 -1.20
CA GLN A 46 5.10 -0.15 -2.10
C GLN A 46 6.50 0.29 -1.65
N LYS A 47 6.72 0.51 -0.34
CA LYS A 47 8.06 0.85 0.20
C LYS A 47 9.07 -0.28 -0.01
N PHE A 48 8.62 -1.53 0.01
CA PHE A 48 9.44 -2.71 -0.27
C PHE A 48 9.48 -3.12 -1.75
N GLN A 49 8.86 -2.33 -2.64
CA GLN A 49 8.77 -2.60 -4.08
C GLN A 49 8.07 -3.95 -4.41
N HIS A 50 7.25 -4.45 -3.50
CA HIS A 50 6.36 -5.58 -3.75
C HIS A 50 5.12 -5.07 -4.52
N TRP A 51 5.34 -4.75 -5.80
CA TRP A 51 4.36 -4.02 -6.60
C TRP A 51 3.03 -4.76 -6.75
N GLY A 52 3.05 -6.09 -6.87
CA GLY A 52 1.84 -6.91 -6.99
C GLY A 52 0.97 -6.85 -5.73
N GLU A 53 1.59 -6.98 -4.57
CA GLU A 53 0.94 -6.93 -3.27
C GLU A 53 0.41 -5.53 -2.95
N ALA A 54 1.16 -4.49 -3.33
CA ALA A 54 0.71 -3.11 -3.24
C ALA A 54 -0.53 -2.85 -4.11
N ILE A 55 -0.52 -3.30 -5.37
CA ILE A 55 -1.67 -3.20 -6.28
C ILE A 55 -2.88 -3.93 -5.69
N ASN A 56 -2.69 -5.15 -5.21
CA ASN A 56 -3.77 -5.94 -4.60
C ASN A 56 -4.38 -5.21 -3.39
N ALA A 57 -3.55 -4.63 -2.54
CA ALA A 57 -4.04 -3.86 -1.39
C ALA A 57 -4.83 -2.62 -1.81
N TYR A 58 -4.31 -1.81 -2.74
CA TYR A 58 -5.04 -0.63 -3.21
C TYR A 58 -6.33 -0.99 -3.96
N ASN A 59 -6.37 -2.09 -4.72
CA ASN A 59 -7.62 -2.56 -5.32
C ASN A 59 -8.67 -2.92 -4.27
N ARG A 60 -8.27 -3.51 -3.14
CA ARG A 60 -9.18 -3.75 -2.01
C ARG A 60 -9.72 -2.45 -1.40
N VAL A 61 -8.95 -1.35 -1.44
CA VAL A 61 -9.47 -0.02 -1.05
C VAL A 61 -10.56 0.41 -2.02
N ILE A 62 -10.33 0.33 -3.34
CA ILE A 62 -11.30 0.72 -4.37
C ILE A 62 -12.58 -0.13 -4.31
N GLU A 63 -12.48 -1.40 -3.92
CA GLU A 63 -13.66 -2.26 -3.71
C GLU A 63 -14.52 -1.82 -2.52
N ILE A 64 -13.92 -1.22 -1.48
CA ILE A 64 -14.63 -0.73 -0.29
C ILE A 64 -15.11 0.71 -0.47
N ASP A 65 -14.26 1.54 -1.06
CA ASP A 65 -14.45 2.97 -1.33
C ASP A 65 -14.00 3.29 -2.77
N PRO A 66 -14.91 3.18 -3.75
CA PRO A 66 -14.59 3.43 -5.16
C PRO A 66 -14.09 4.85 -5.47
N ASP A 67 -14.38 5.81 -4.60
CA ASP A 67 -14.00 7.22 -4.76
C ASP A 67 -12.71 7.56 -4.00
N ASN A 68 -11.99 6.56 -3.48
CA ASN A 68 -10.75 6.77 -2.76
C ASN A 68 -9.61 7.24 -3.68
N GLU A 69 -9.41 8.55 -3.73
CA GLU A 69 -8.38 9.16 -4.59
C GLU A 69 -6.95 8.76 -4.19
N GLU A 70 -6.68 8.48 -2.92
CA GLU A 70 -5.36 8.03 -2.47
C GLU A 70 -4.97 6.68 -3.09
N ALA A 71 -5.88 5.70 -3.06
CA ALA A 71 -5.65 4.40 -3.68
C ALA A 71 -5.50 4.50 -5.21
N LYS A 72 -6.33 5.30 -5.89
CA LYS A 72 -6.22 5.53 -7.34
C LYS A 72 -4.87 6.14 -7.71
N ASN A 73 -4.42 7.15 -6.97
CA ASN A 73 -3.14 7.81 -7.22
C ASN A 73 -1.95 6.86 -7.01
N ASN A 74 -1.97 6.04 -5.96
CA ASN A 74 -0.90 5.07 -5.72
C ASN A 74 -0.88 3.96 -6.79
N LEU A 75 -2.04 3.47 -7.24
CA LEU A 75 -2.11 2.52 -8.36
C LEU A 75 -1.51 3.12 -9.64
N HIS A 76 -1.87 4.37 -9.96
CA HIS A 76 -1.33 5.06 -11.13
C HIS A 76 0.20 5.24 -11.03
N LEU A 77 0.71 5.61 -9.86
CA LEU A 77 2.15 5.71 -9.62
C LEU A 77 2.85 4.37 -9.85
N ILE A 78 2.32 3.28 -9.30
CA ILE A 78 2.90 1.94 -9.47
C ILE A 78 2.90 1.52 -10.95
N GLN A 79 1.79 1.76 -11.67
CA GLN A 79 1.72 1.49 -13.10
C GLN A 79 2.78 2.25 -13.88
N ASN A 80 2.98 3.54 -13.59
CA ASN A 80 4.02 4.34 -14.24
C ASN A 80 5.43 3.81 -13.96
N ILE A 81 5.70 3.39 -12.71
CA ILE A 81 6.97 2.75 -12.34
C ILE A 81 7.15 1.47 -13.18
N LEU A 82 6.19 0.55 -13.16
CA LEU A 82 6.29 -0.72 -13.89
C LEU A 82 6.43 -0.53 -15.41
N ASN A 83 5.73 0.44 -15.99
CA ASN A 83 5.84 0.78 -17.40
C ASN A 83 7.25 1.29 -17.73
N PHE A 84 7.87 2.08 -16.86
CA PHE A 84 9.25 2.54 -17.04
C PHE A 84 10.27 1.40 -17.03
N TRP A 85 10.06 0.38 -16.19
CA TRP A 85 10.95 -0.79 -16.12
C TRP A 85 10.70 -1.83 -17.23
N ASN A 86 9.59 -1.72 -17.96
CA ASN A 86 9.24 -2.60 -19.08
C ASN A 86 9.20 -1.87 -20.44
N PRO A 87 10.28 -1.20 -20.88
CA PRO A 87 10.29 -0.53 -22.18
C PRO A 87 10.18 -1.51 -23.36
N ASP A 88 10.59 -2.77 -23.18
CA ASP A 88 10.69 -3.76 -24.27
C ASP A 88 9.36 -4.45 -24.64
N GLN A 89 8.25 -4.19 -23.93
CA GLN A 89 6.93 -4.70 -24.34
C GLN A 89 6.33 -3.95 -25.54
N TYR A 90 6.97 -2.85 -25.97
CA TYR A 90 6.58 -2.06 -27.15
C TYR A 90 7.66 -2.05 -28.24
N ASN A 91 8.31 -3.19 -28.51
CA ASN A 91 9.02 -3.38 -29.78
C ASN A 91 8.28 -4.43 -30.63
N PRO A 92 7.24 -4.04 -31.39
CA PRO A 92 6.59 -4.90 -32.37
C PRO A 92 7.53 -5.30 -33.52
#